data_AF-A0A2W5N489-F1
#
_entry.id   AF-A0A2W5N489-F1
#
_cell.length_a   1.000
_cell.length_b   1.000
_cell.length_c   1.000
_cell.angle_alpha   90.00
_cell.angle_beta   90.00
_cell.angle_gamma   90.00
#
_symmetry.space_group_name_H-M   'P 1'
#
loop_
_entity.id
_entity.type
_entity.pdbx_description
1 polymer ?
#
loop_
_entity_poly.entity_id
_entity_poly.type
_entity_poly.pdbx_seq_one_letter_code
_entity_poly.pdbx_strand_id
1 'polypeptide(L)'
;MCKFHKDVAREIATNRAGEFDAGKYSTALISMALFRVEQYMPEMHGFDGFQPEKMLTDTARESFAKSNLARPQAAIVSYHNAHIEGLRAAMDLTARSMPLSLGDLNIKDRIEKGGYKATCCAEPDPTENGPFLDEAVVEMFTGYDDTSKKWASGPLSLVEVAHKPEFEALRTAVEHFTSQEGVRHVLQGMFERSVASIFQSAEADLAAGHTRDSQGCAMCRGTQATFAPSV
;
A
#
# COMPACT_ATOMS: atom_id res chain seq x y z
N MET A 1 -6.08 4.53 2.31
CA MET A 1 -4.76 4.10 1.79
C MET A 1 -4.75 4.06 0.26
N CYS A 2 -3.66 4.55 -0.35
CA CYS A 2 -3.49 4.75 -1.81
C CYS A 2 -2.83 3.54 -2.52
N LYS A 3 -2.85 3.51 -3.86
CA LYS A 3 -2.22 2.49 -4.72
C LYS A 3 -0.77 2.20 -4.31
N PHE A 4 0.01 3.26 -4.04
CA PHE A 4 1.42 3.14 -3.64
C PHE A 4 1.63 2.21 -2.44
N HIS A 5 0.70 2.20 -1.48
CA HIS A 5 0.73 1.33 -0.30
C HIS A 5 0.22 -0.07 -0.63
N LYS A 6 -0.88 -0.15 -1.40
CA LYS A 6 -1.58 -1.41 -1.70
C LYS A 6 -0.74 -2.35 -2.55
N ASP A 7 0.01 -1.83 -3.51
CA ASP A 7 0.86 -2.67 -4.36
C ASP A 7 1.95 -3.35 -3.52
N VAL A 8 2.64 -2.59 -2.64
CA VAL A 8 3.64 -3.14 -1.71
C VAL A 8 2.99 -4.14 -0.74
N ALA A 9 1.86 -3.79 -0.12
CA ALA A 9 1.18 -4.68 0.82
C ALA A 9 0.71 -5.99 0.16
N ARG A 10 0.20 -5.91 -1.07
CA ARG A 10 -0.22 -7.09 -1.85
C ARG A 10 0.96 -8.01 -2.13
N GLU A 11 2.12 -7.45 -2.47
CA GLU A 11 3.31 -8.24 -2.76
C GLU A 11 3.84 -8.95 -1.52
N ILE A 12 3.85 -8.28 -0.36
CA ILE A 12 4.22 -8.89 0.93
C ILE A 12 3.26 -10.03 1.29
N ALA A 13 1.97 -9.85 1.03
CA ALA A 13 0.92 -10.81 1.36
C ALA A 13 0.72 -11.94 0.34
N THR A 14 1.42 -11.91 -0.79
CA THR A 14 1.35 -12.93 -1.83
C THR A 14 2.61 -13.79 -1.79
N ASN A 15 2.46 -15.10 -1.61
CA ASN A 15 3.60 -16.02 -1.60
C ASN A 15 4.13 -16.28 -3.02
N ARG A 16 5.24 -17.02 -3.14
CA ARG A 16 5.86 -17.35 -4.44
C ARG A 16 4.98 -18.20 -5.35
N ALA A 17 4.02 -18.95 -4.79
CA ALA A 17 3.03 -19.71 -5.55
C ALA A 17 1.87 -18.82 -6.04
N GLY A 18 1.84 -17.54 -5.66
CA GLY A 18 0.81 -16.59 -6.06
C GLY A 18 -0.42 -16.56 -5.14
N GLU A 19 -0.40 -17.32 -4.05
CA GLU A 19 -1.48 -17.38 -3.06
C GLU A 19 -1.46 -16.13 -2.18
N PHE A 20 -2.63 -15.52 -2.03
CA PHE A 20 -2.81 -14.27 -1.31
C PHE A 20 -3.42 -14.51 0.06
N ASP A 21 -2.89 -13.83 1.08
CA ASP A 21 -3.38 -13.88 2.46
C ASP A 21 -3.93 -12.50 2.87
N ALA A 22 -5.25 -12.44 3.08
CA ALA A 22 -5.93 -11.19 3.44
C ALA A 22 -5.52 -10.64 4.81
N GLY A 23 -5.14 -11.52 5.74
CA GLY A 23 -4.64 -11.17 7.06
C GLY A 23 -3.30 -10.47 6.98
N LYS A 24 -2.33 -11.12 6.33
CA LYS A 24 -1.01 -10.54 6.06
C LYS A 24 -1.10 -9.24 5.26
N TYR A 25 -2.01 -9.18 4.28
CA TYR A 25 -2.26 -7.96 3.52
C TYR A 25 -2.72 -6.83 4.42
N SER A 26 -3.66 -7.09 5.32
CA SER A 26 -4.19 -6.07 6.23
C SER A 26 -3.10 -5.56 7.18
N THR A 27 -2.31 -6.45 7.77
CA THR A 27 -1.16 -6.07 8.60
C THR A 27 -0.13 -5.26 7.82
N ALA A 28 0.25 -5.71 6.61
CA ALA A 28 1.18 -5.00 5.76
C ALA A 28 0.65 -3.62 5.33
N LEU A 29 -0.61 -3.55 4.90
CA LEU A 29 -1.25 -2.31 4.44
C LEU A 29 -1.30 -1.28 5.57
N ILE A 30 -1.72 -1.69 6.77
CA ILE A 30 -1.77 -0.79 7.91
C ILE A 30 -0.35 -0.38 8.35
N SER A 31 0.64 -1.26 8.25
CA SER A 31 2.04 -0.91 8.49
C SER A 31 2.57 0.13 7.50
N MET A 32 2.09 0.11 6.26
CA MET A 32 2.44 1.12 5.25
C MET A 32 1.86 2.51 5.58
N ALA A 33 0.87 2.63 6.49
CA ALA A 33 0.30 3.93 6.87
C ALA A 33 1.31 4.87 7.54
N LEU A 34 2.42 4.32 8.06
CA LEU A 34 3.59 5.09 8.52
C LEU A 34 4.08 6.10 7.48
N PHE A 35 3.95 5.76 6.20
CA PHE A 35 4.44 6.54 5.07
C PHE A 35 3.29 7.12 4.28
N ARG A 36 3.46 8.34 3.80
CA ARG A 36 2.42 9.10 3.14
C ARG A 36 3.01 9.89 1.98
N VAL A 37 2.24 10.09 0.92
CA VAL A 37 2.73 10.80 -0.27
C VAL A 37 3.02 12.26 0.06
N GLU A 38 2.20 12.87 0.92
CA GLU A 38 2.35 14.25 1.38
C GLU A 38 3.64 14.53 2.15
N GLN A 39 4.33 13.51 2.65
CA GLN A 39 5.65 13.68 3.30
C GLN A 39 6.74 14.07 2.30
N TYR A 40 6.54 13.76 1.01
CA TYR A 40 7.47 14.03 -0.08
C TYR A 40 6.91 15.05 -1.07
N MET A 41 5.58 15.09 -1.20
CA MET A 41 4.84 15.92 -2.15
C MET A 41 3.56 16.47 -1.47
N PRO A 42 3.66 17.50 -0.61
CA PRO A 42 2.52 18.01 0.16
C PRO A 42 1.33 18.45 -0.71
N GLU A 43 1.58 18.97 -1.91
CA GLU A 43 0.53 19.39 -2.85
C GLU A 43 -0.29 18.22 -3.40
N MET A 44 0.21 16.99 -3.21
CA MET A 44 -0.44 15.74 -3.64
C MET A 44 -1.28 15.11 -2.54
N HIS A 45 -1.74 15.90 -1.57
CA HIS A 45 -2.68 15.43 -0.57
C HIS A 45 -3.98 14.90 -1.21
N GLY A 46 -4.47 13.75 -0.72
CA GLY A 46 -5.69 13.10 -1.24
C GLY A 46 -5.47 12.30 -2.53
N PHE A 47 -4.24 12.23 -3.01
CA PHE A 47 -3.91 11.56 -4.26
C PHE A 47 -3.76 10.04 -4.07
N ASP A 48 -4.50 9.27 -4.85
CA ASP A 48 -4.67 7.82 -4.65
C ASP A 48 -3.76 6.95 -5.55
N GLY A 49 -3.16 7.52 -6.60
CA GLY A 49 -2.28 6.83 -7.55
C GLY A 49 -2.97 5.85 -8.52
N PHE A 50 -4.31 5.76 -8.54
CA PHE A 50 -5.02 4.79 -9.39
C PHE A 50 -5.35 5.29 -10.79
N GLN A 51 -5.28 6.60 -11.02
CA GLN A 51 -5.67 7.24 -12.28
C GLN A 51 -4.45 7.89 -12.93
N PRO A 52 -3.85 7.29 -13.96
CA PRO A 52 -2.66 7.84 -14.61
C PRO A 52 -2.81 9.30 -15.06
N GLU A 53 -4.02 9.71 -15.46
CA GLU A 53 -4.31 11.09 -15.88
C GLU A 53 -4.02 12.10 -14.78
N LYS A 54 -4.28 11.72 -13.51
CA LYS A 54 -3.98 12.58 -12.37
C LYS A 54 -2.47 12.82 -12.22
N MET A 55 -1.62 11.82 -12.53
CA MET A 55 -0.15 11.90 -12.43
C MET A 55 0.45 12.75 -13.54
N LEU A 56 -0.30 12.94 -14.62
CA LEU A 56 0.13 13.70 -15.80
C LEU A 56 -0.28 15.17 -15.75
N THR A 57 -0.97 15.60 -14.69
CA THR A 57 -1.24 17.03 -14.44
C THR A 57 0.05 17.81 -14.15
N ASP A 58 0.06 19.09 -14.48
CA ASP A 58 1.24 19.95 -14.27
C ASP A 58 1.65 19.98 -12.79
N THR A 59 0.70 20.15 -11.88
CA THR A 59 0.94 20.12 -10.42
C THR A 59 1.62 18.82 -9.99
N ALA A 60 1.13 17.66 -10.46
CA ALA A 60 1.68 16.36 -10.11
C ALA A 60 3.12 16.20 -10.60
N ARG A 61 3.37 16.59 -11.85
CA ARG A 61 4.70 16.51 -12.47
C ARG A 61 5.71 17.42 -11.79
N GLU A 62 5.31 18.65 -11.46
CA GLU A 62 6.16 19.60 -10.75
C GLU A 62 6.49 19.15 -9.33
N SER A 63 5.49 18.68 -8.56
CA SER A 63 5.72 18.16 -7.21
C SER A 63 6.62 16.92 -7.25
N PHE A 64 6.42 16.01 -8.20
CA PHE A 64 7.28 14.84 -8.35
C PHE A 64 8.73 15.21 -8.69
N ALA A 65 8.93 16.16 -9.61
CA ALA A 65 10.27 16.65 -9.94
C ALA A 65 11.00 17.27 -8.73
N LYS A 66 10.27 17.92 -7.82
CA LYS A 66 10.83 18.52 -6.59
C LYS A 66 11.05 17.52 -5.45
N SER A 67 10.36 16.37 -5.48
CA SER A 67 10.33 15.39 -4.37
C SER A 67 11.62 14.59 -4.16
N ASN A 68 12.60 14.67 -5.08
CA ASN A 68 13.77 13.79 -5.17
C ASN A 68 13.43 12.29 -5.24
N LEU A 69 12.19 11.94 -5.61
CA LEU A 69 11.77 10.55 -5.73
C LEU A 69 12.05 9.94 -7.11
N ALA A 70 12.42 10.72 -8.13
CA ALA A 70 12.72 10.17 -9.45
C ALA A 70 13.96 9.26 -9.40
N ARG A 71 13.87 8.09 -10.03
CA ARG A 71 14.97 7.11 -10.08
C ARG A 71 14.87 6.20 -11.31
N PRO A 72 15.97 5.59 -11.80
CA PRO A 72 15.91 4.69 -12.96
C PRO A 72 15.05 3.46 -12.67
N GLN A 73 14.28 2.99 -13.66
CA GLN A 73 13.40 1.81 -13.50
C GLN A 73 14.18 0.55 -13.07
N ALA A 74 15.40 0.36 -13.59
CA ALA A 74 16.26 -0.74 -13.17
C ALA A 74 16.60 -0.69 -11.66
N ALA A 75 16.77 0.51 -11.10
CA ALA A 75 17.04 0.67 -9.66
C ALA A 75 15.80 0.38 -8.81
N ILE A 76 14.60 0.72 -9.30
CA ILE A 76 13.32 0.35 -8.67
C ILE A 76 13.21 -1.17 -8.57
N VAL A 77 13.36 -1.85 -9.71
CA VAL A 77 13.26 -3.32 -9.80
C VAL A 77 14.33 -4.01 -8.97
N SER A 78 15.58 -3.54 -9.03
CA SER A 78 16.68 -4.09 -8.24
C SER A 78 16.42 -3.97 -6.74
N TYR A 79 15.93 -2.82 -6.26
CA TYR A 79 15.61 -2.62 -4.85
C TYR A 79 14.48 -3.54 -4.41
N HIS A 80 13.42 -3.63 -5.20
CA HIS A 80 12.30 -4.53 -4.93
C HIS A 80 12.78 -5.98 -4.80
N ASN A 81 13.52 -6.49 -5.79
CA ASN A 81 13.98 -7.88 -5.82
C ASN A 81 14.92 -8.21 -4.65
N ALA A 82 15.72 -7.24 -4.21
CA ALA A 82 16.62 -7.42 -3.07
C ALA A 82 15.89 -7.52 -1.72
N HIS A 83 14.67 -6.98 -1.61
CA HIS A 83 14.05 -6.75 -0.31
C HIS A 83 12.68 -7.42 -0.10
N ILE A 84 11.92 -7.71 -1.15
CA ILE A 84 10.55 -8.24 -1.00
C ILE A 84 10.51 -9.58 -0.25
N GLU A 85 11.47 -10.46 -0.50
CA GLU A 85 11.55 -11.75 0.20
C GLU A 85 11.87 -11.59 1.70
N GLY A 86 12.65 -10.56 2.06
CA GLY A 86 12.91 -10.21 3.46
C GLY A 86 11.64 -9.75 4.17
N LEU A 87 10.82 -8.91 3.52
CA LEU A 87 9.53 -8.47 4.07
C LEU A 87 8.53 -9.63 4.19
N ARG A 88 8.48 -10.52 3.20
CA ARG A 88 7.66 -11.75 3.25
C ARG A 88 8.08 -12.63 4.42
N ALA A 89 9.38 -12.87 4.58
CA ALA A 89 9.90 -13.67 5.69
C ALA A 89 9.59 -13.04 7.05
N ALA A 90 9.73 -11.71 7.19
CA ALA A 90 9.37 -10.99 8.41
C ALA A 90 7.85 -11.06 8.70
N MET A 91 7.01 -10.98 7.68
CA MET A 91 5.56 -11.15 7.83
C MET A 91 5.19 -12.60 8.22
N ASP A 92 5.89 -13.60 7.65
CA ASP A 92 5.72 -14.99 8.04
C ASP A 92 6.19 -15.26 9.47
N LEU A 93 7.23 -14.56 9.95
CA LEU A 93 7.63 -14.59 11.35
C LEU A 93 6.55 -13.99 12.24
N THR A 94 5.97 -12.83 11.87
CA THR A 94 4.81 -12.26 12.57
C THR A 94 3.66 -13.27 12.64
N ALA A 95 3.31 -13.90 11.53
CA ALA A 95 2.23 -14.90 11.46
C ALA A 95 2.47 -16.16 12.29
N ARG A 96 3.75 -16.48 12.60
CA ARG A 96 4.11 -17.57 13.51
C ARG A 96 4.07 -17.15 14.98
N SER A 97 4.35 -15.88 15.27
CA SER A 97 4.32 -15.33 16.62
C SER A 97 2.90 -15.01 17.09
N MET A 98 2.00 -14.67 16.17
CA MET A 98 0.61 -14.32 16.48
C MET A 98 -0.32 -14.63 15.30
N PRO A 99 -1.58 -14.99 15.59
CA PRO A 99 -2.53 -15.33 14.54
C PRO A 99 -2.95 -14.08 13.76
N LEU A 100 -2.84 -14.15 12.44
CA LEU A 100 -3.16 -13.04 11.53
C LEU A 100 -4.42 -13.28 10.71
N SER A 101 -5.26 -14.27 11.03
CA SER A 101 -6.50 -14.45 10.27
C SER A 101 -7.40 -13.20 10.41
N LEU A 102 -8.29 -12.95 9.45
CA LEU A 102 -9.22 -11.82 9.54
C LEU A 102 -10.03 -11.84 10.84
N GLY A 103 -10.44 -13.03 11.30
CA GLY A 103 -11.15 -13.19 12.57
C GLY A 103 -10.31 -12.83 13.79
N ASP A 104 -9.04 -13.27 13.82
CA ASP A 104 -8.12 -12.97 14.92
C ASP A 104 -7.75 -11.49 14.99
N LEU A 105 -7.70 -10.82 13.84
CA LEU A 105 -7.47 -9.39 13.71
C LEU A 105 -8.76 -8.55 13.84
N ASN A 106 -9.91 -9.21 14.06
CA ASN A 106 -11.25 -8.60 14.13
C ASN A 106 -11.63 -7.80 12.87
N ILE A 107 -11.04 -8.13 11.72
CA ILE A 107 -11.31 -7.51 10.44
C ILE A 107 -12.60 -8.09 9.87
N LYS A 108 -13.57 -7.21 9.66
CA LYS A 108 -14.88 -7.55 9.07
C LYS A 108 -14.96 -7.28 7.56
N ASP A 109 -13.92 -6.64 7.03
CA ASP A 109 -13.81 -6.31 5.61
C ASP A 109 -13.61 -7.56 4.77
N ARG A 110 -14.24 -7.62 3.61
CA ARG A 110 -14.04 -8.72 2.66
C ARG A 110 -12.94 -8.36 1.68
N ILE A 111 -11.73 -8.74 2.03
CA ILE A 111 -10.54 -8.36 1.29
C ILE A 111 -10.14 -9.49 0.36
N GLU A 112 -9.90 -9.15 -0.90
CA GLU A 112 -9.43 -10.05 -1.94
C GLU A 112 -8.14 -9.50 -2.55
N LYS A 113 -7.40 -10.33 -3.27
CA LYS A 113 -6.19 -9.89 -3.99
C LYS A 113 -6.47 -8.68 -4.91
N GLY A 114 -7.66 -8.64 -5.51
CA GLY A 114 -8.12 -7.56 -6.39
C GLY A 114 -8.55 -6.28 -5.66
N GLY A 115 -8.76 -6.30 -4.34
CA GLY A 115 -9.28 -5.16 -3.59
C GLY A 115 -10.37 -5.54 -2.59
N TYR A 116 -11.06 -4.53 -2.07
CA TYR A 116 -12.15 -4.70 -1.12
C TYR A 116 -13.46 -5.07 -1.83
N LYS A 117 -14.23 -6.01 -1.28
CA LYS A 117 -15.59 -6.35 -1.73
C LYS A 117 -16.62 -5.86 -0.71
N ALA A 118 -17.54 -5.00 -1.13
CA ALA A 118 -18.64 -4.57 -0.25
C ALA A 118 -19.60 -5.73 0.11
N THR A 119 -19.83 -6.67 -0.80
CA THR A 119 -20.76 -7.82 -0.61
C THR A 119 -20.19 -9.10 -1.21
N CYS A 120 -20.89 -10.23 -1.08
CA CYS A 120 -20.47 -11.49 -1.72
C CYS A 120 -20.48 -11.48 -3.24
N CYS A 121 -21.27 -10.59 -3.82
CA CYS A 121 -21.50 -10.55 -5.26
C CYS A 121 -20.88 -9.32 -5.92
N ALA A 122 -20.27 -8.42 -5.13
CA ALA A 122 -19.58 -7.25 -5.68
C ALA A 122 -18.22 -7.69 -6.26
N GLU A 123 -17.87 -7.10 -7.40
CA GLU A 123 -16.50 -7.15 -7.91
C GLU A 123 -15.56 -6.45 -6.92
N PRO A 124 -14.34 -6.97 -6.70
CA PRO A 124 -13.37 -6.31 -5.83
C PRO A 124 -12.98 -4.92 -6.35
N ASP A 125 -12.97 -3.94 -5.44
CA ASP A 125 -12.55 -2.57 -5.69
C ASP A 125 -11.15 -2.32 -5.10
N PRO A 126 -10.11 -2.11 -5.93
CA PRO A 126 -8.76 -1.85 -5.44
C PRO A 126 -8.57 -0.44 -4.86
N THR A 127 -9.51 0.49 -5.02
CA THR A 127 -9.43 1.85 -4.44
C THR A 127 -9.93 1.89 -3.00
N GLU A 128 -10.89 1.04 -2.66
CA GLU A 128 -11.43 0.92 -1.29
C GLU A 128 -10.54 0.01 -0.43
N ASN A 129 -10.39 0.35 0.86
CA ASN A 129 -9.73 -0.52 1.85
C ASN A 129 -10.73 -1.40 2.59
N GLY A 130 -11.96 -0.92 2.68
CA GLY A 130 -12.98 -1.41 3.58
C GLY A 130 -13.12 -0.48 4.79
N PRO A 131 -14.34 -0.31 5.33
CA PRO A 131 -14.58 0.61 6.45
C PRO A 131 -13.70 0.34 7.67
N PHE A 132 -13.44 -0.93 8.00
CA PHE A 132 -12.65 -1.28 9.17
C PHE A 132 -11.18 -0.87 9.00
N LEU A 133 -10.58 -1.16 7.85
CA LEU A 133 -9.19 -0.76 7.58
C LEU A 133 -9.01 0.75 7.40
N ASP A 134 -10.00 1.46 6.88
CA ASP A 134 -9.95 2.93 6.81
C ASP A 134 -9.99 3.56 8.21
N GLU A 135 -10.83 3.03 9.11
CA GLU A 135 -10.90 3.47 10.50
C GLU A 135 -9.63 3.11 11.29
N ALA A 136 -9.06 1.92 11.07
CA ALA A 136 -7.84 1.47 11.72
C ALA A 136 -6.67 2.46 11.53
N VAL A 137 -6.54 3.06 10.34
CA VAL A 137 -5.50 4.06 10.08
C VAL A 137 -5.67 5.31 10.97
N VAL A 138 -6.91 5.74 11.20
CA VAL A 138 -7.20 6.91 12.04
C VAL A 138 -7.00 6.59 13.52
N GLU A 139 -7.37 5.39 13.94
CA GLU A 139 -7.38 5.00 15.36
C GLU A 139 -6.02 4.48 15.87
N MET A 140 -5.15 4.03 14.96
CA MET A 140 -3.86 3.43 15.32
C MET A 140 -2.65 4.34 15.09
N PHE A 141 -2.80 5.48 14.43
CA PHE A 141 -1.66 6.34 14.08
C PHE A 141 -1.84 7.80 14.53
N THR A 142 -0.72 8.38 14.96
CA THR A 142 -0.57 9.81 15.27
C THR A 142 0.52 10.44 14.39
N GLY A 143 0.63 11.77 14.40
CA GLY A 143 1.56 12.55 13.58
C GLY A 143 0.91 13.23 12.36
N TYR A 144 -0.42 13.20 12.27
CA TYR A 144 -1.15 14.09 11.37
C TYR A 144 -1.05 15.54 11.87
N ASP A 145 -1.02 16.51 10.95
CA ASP A 145 -1.02 17.94 11.29
C ASP A 145 -2.31 18.31 12.04
N ASP A 146 -2.14 18.84 13.25
CA ASP A 146 -3.20 19.15 14.23
C ASP A 146 -4.35 19.98 13.64
N THR A 147 -4.07 20.83 12.65
CA THR A 147 -5.04 21.77 12.10
C THR A 147 -6.01 21.11 11.13
N SER A 148 -5.56 20.07 10.42
CA SER A 148 -6.35 19.43 9.36
C SER A 148 -6.71 17.99 9.66
N LYS A 149 -5.92 17.29 10.48
CA LYS A 149 -5.90 15.82 10.66
C LYS A 149 -5.90 15.02 9.35
N LYS A 150 -5.57 15.67 8.22
CA LYS A 150 -5.76 15.13 6.87
C LYS A 150 -4.44 14.76 6.23
N TRP A 151 -3.35 15.45 6.58
CA TRP A 151 -2.03 15.20 6.02
C TRP A 151 -0.95 15.19 7.12
N ALA A 152 0.20 14.61 6.81
CA ALA A 152 1.34 14.50 7.70
C ALA A 152 2.62 15.03 7.03
N SER A 153 3.34 15.90 7.72
CA SER A 153 4.63 16.46 7.25
C SER A 153 5.82 15.54 7.53
N GLY A 154 5.62 14.52 8.37
CA GLY A 154 6.62 13.49 8.68
C GLY A 154 5.99 12.10 8.79
N PRO A 155 6.82 11.04 8.98
CA PRO A 155 6.35 9.69 9.22
C PRO A 155 5.35 9.63 10.37
N LEU A 156 4.24 8.93 10.16
CA LEU A 156 3.30 8.68 11.24
C LEU A 156 3.94 7.75 12.28
N SER A 157 3.38 7.77 13.48
CA SER A 157 3.77 6.89 14.57
C SER A 157 2.59 6.03 14.98
N LEU A 158 2.83 4.74 15.15
CA LEU A 158 1.86 3.83 15.75
C LEU A 158 1.65 4.23 17.22
N VAL A 159 0.39 4.29 17.66
CA VAL A 159 0.07 4.54 19.08
C VAL A 159 0.44 3.34 19.95
N GLU A 160 0.76 3.57 21.21
CA GLU A 160 1.09 2.49 22.16
C GLU A 160 -0.12 1.59 22.44
N VAL A 161 -1.32 2.17 22.49
CA VAL A 161 -2.59 1.47 22.71
C VAL A 161 -3.60 2.02 21.71
N ALA A 162 -4.31 1.13 21.02
CA ALA A 162 -5.34 1.56 20.09
C ALA A 162 -6.45 2.29 20.85
N HIS A 163 -6.97 3.40 20.31
CA HIS A 163 -8.03 4.14 20.98
C HIS A 163 -9.33 3.32 21.16
N LYS A 164 -9.53 2.28 20.32
CA LYS A 164 -10.64 1.35 20.43
C LYS A 164 -10.14 -0.10 20.54
N PRO A 165 -10.71 -0.91 21.45
CA PRO A 165 -10.26 -2.29 21.69
C PRO A 165 -10.28 -3.20 20.46
N GLU A 166 -11.22 -2.97 19.53
CA GLU A 166 -11.36 -3.76 18.31
C GLU A 166 -10.13 -3.75 17.39
N PHE A 167 -9.26 -2.72 17.49
CA PHE A 167 -8.07 -2.57 16.66
C PHE A 167 -6.79 -3.09 17.34
N GLU A 168 -6.83 -3.50 18.60
CA GLU A 168 -5.63 -3.79 19.38
C GLU A 168 -4.85 -5.01 18.85
N ALA A 169 -5.55 -6.02 18.35
CA ALA A 169 -4.93 -7.19 17.71
C ALA A 169 -4.16 -6.79 16.45
N LEU A 170 -4.76 -5.96 15.60
CA LEU A 170 -4.13 -5.43 14.39
C LEU A 170 -2.97 -4.49 14.72
N ARG A 171 -3.11 -3.64 15.73
CA ARG A 171 -2.06 -2.76 16.24
C ARG A 171 -0.85 -3.56 16.73
N THR A 172 -1.08 -4.59 17.53
CA THR A 172 -0.01 -5.48 18.02
C THR A 172 0.70 -6.21 16.87
N ALA A 173 -0.04 -6.66 15.86
CA ALA A 173 0.54 -7.28 14.67
C ALA A 173 1.41 -6.31 13.86
N VAL A 174 0.94 -5.07 13.69
CA VAL A 174 1.68 -3.99 13.02
C VAL A 174 2.94 -3.62 13.80
N GLU A 175 2.85 -3.50 15.12
CA GLU A 175 3.99 -3.25 16.01
C GLU A 175 5.03 -4.37 15.88
N HIS A 176 4.60 -5.63 15.98
CA HIS A 176 5.51 -6.78 15.89
C HIS A 176 6.16 -6.89 14.52
N PHE A 177 5.42 -6.62 13.43
CA PHE A 177 5.99 -6.61 12.10
C PHE A 177 7.01 -5.48 11.90
N THR A 178 6.66 -4.26 12.30
CA THR A 178 7.48 -3.07 12.05
C THR A 178 8.67 -2.91 13.00
N SER A 179 8.63 -3.56 14.18
CA SER A 179 9.75 -3.61 15.14
C SER A 179 10.85 -4.61 14.78
N GLN A 180 10.60 -5.53 13.85
CA GLN A 180 11.65 -6.42 13.32
C GLN A 180 12.74 -5.60 12.63
N GLU A 181 13.99 -6.04 12.80
CA GLU A 181 15.17 -5.32 12.33
C GLU A 181 15.08 -4.99 10.83
N GLY A 182 15.28 -3.71 10.50
CA GLY A 182 15.30 -3.23 9.11
C GLY A 182 13.93 -3.12 8.43
N VAL A 183 12.86 -3.72 8.94
CA VAL A 183 11.54 -3.77 8.27
C VAL A 183 11.02 -2.36 7.99
N ARG A 184 11.00 -1.46 8.98
CA ARG A 184 10.52 -0.09 8.79
C ARG A 184 11.29 0.67 7.71
N HIS A 185 12.62 0.54 7.68
CA HIS A 185 13.46 1.18 6.66
C HIS A 185 13.18 0.62 5.27
N VAL A 186 13.05 -0.70 5.16
CA VAL A 186 12.74 -1.35 3.89
C VAL A 186 11.35 -0.96 3.39
N LEU A 187 10.33 -0.91 4.26
CA LEU A 187 8.98 -0.47 3.90
C LEU A 187 8.96 0.97 3.39
N GLN A 188 9.68 1.89 4.05
CA GLN A 188 9.84 3.27 3.55
C GLN A 188 10.44 3.27 2.15
N GLY A 189 11.51 2.49 1.95
CA GLY A 189 12.14 2.39 0.66
C GLY A 189 11.17 1.86 -0.40
N MET A 190 10.47 0.76 -0.13
CA MET A 190 9.47 0.20 -1.04
C MET A 190 8.36 1.20 -1.38
N PHE A 191 7.88 1.97 -0.38
CA PHE A 191 6.91 3.04 -0.60
C PHE A 191 7.42 4.08 -1.60
N GLU A 192 8.63 4.63 -1.38
CA GLU A 192 9.23 5.62 -2.28
C GLU A 192 9.40 5.09 -3.71
N ARG A 193 9.81 3.82 -3.87
CA ARG A 193 9.98 3.16 -5.18
C ARG A 193 8.63 2.93 -5.84
N SER A 194 7.60 2.60 -5.08
CA SER A 194 6.22 2.47 -5.55
C SER A 194 5.67 3.81 -6.07
N VAL A 195 5.88 4.90 -5.32
CA VAL A 195 5.55 6.26 -5.76
C VAL A 195 6.29 6.61 -7.05
N ALA A 196 7.61 6.38 -7.09
CA ALA A 196 8.41 6.65 -8.27
C ALA A 196 7.92 5.87 -9.50
N SER A 197 7.70 4.56 -9.35
CA SER A 197 7.23 3.70 -10.43
C SER A 197 5.90 4.19 -10.99
N ILE A 198 4.92 4.52 -10.13
CA ILE A 198 3.58 4.93 -10.57
C ILE A 198 3.60 6.29 -11.28
N PHE A 199 4.41 7.25 -10.81
CA PHE A 199 4.54 8.53 -11.52
C PHE A 199 5.28 8.36 -12.86
N GLN A 200 6.32 7.54 -12.91
CA GLN A 200 7.16 7.35 -14.10
C GLN A 200 6.50 6.45 -15.16
N SER A 201 5.58 5.55 -14.76
CA SER A 201 4.83 4.69 -15.69
C SER A 201 3.53 5.31 -16.20
N ALA A 202 3.06 6.42 -15.61
CA ALA A 202 1.72 6.97 -15.87
C ALA A 202 1.41 7.21 -17.36
N GLU A 203 2.37 7.69 -18.15
CA GLU A 203 2.16 7.92 -19.58
C GLU A 203 2.00 6.61 -20.37
N ALA A 204 2.83 5.61 -20.06
CA ALA A 204 2.72 4.28 -20.65
C ALA A 204 1.44 3.57 -20.21
N ASP A 205 1.05 3.71 -18.95
CA ASP A 205 -0.19 3.17 -18.40
C ASP A 205 -1.43 3.80 -19.06
N LEU A 206 -1.43 5.12 -19.25
CA LEU A 206 -2.51 5.80 -19.97
C LEU A 206 -2.61 5.33 -21.43
N ALA A 207 -1.47 5.22 -22.13
CA ALA A 207 -1.43 4.75 -23.52
C ALA A 207 -1.87 3.28 -23.67
N ALA A 208 -1.58 2.44 -22.68
CA ALA A 208 -2.02 1.06 -22.62
C ALA A 208 -3.51 0.90 -22.24
N GLY A 209 -4.21 2.00 -21.95
CA GLY A 209 -5.60 1.96 -21.49
C GLY A 209 -5.74 1.40 -20.06
N HIS A 210 -4.68 1.47 -19.25
CA HIS A 210 -4.72 1.16 -17.82
C HIS A 210 -5.39 2.31 -17.04
N THR A 211 -6.59 2.70 -17.47
CA THR A 211 -7.39 3.75 -16.85
C THR A 211 -8.54 3.11 -16.06
N ARG A 212 -9.00 3.79 -15.01
CA ARG A 212 -10.23 3.41 -14.31
C ARG A 212 -11.30 4.42 -14.69
N ASP A 213 -12.10 4.07 -15.71
CA ASP A 213 -13.36 4.76 -15.93
C ASP A 213 -14.38 4.36 -14.83
N SER A 214 -15.47 5.12 -14.78
CA SER A 214 -16.58 4.98 -13.83
C SER A 214 -17.35 3.65 -13.93
N GLN A 215 -16.89 2.69 -14.75
CA GLN A 215 -17.50 1.36 -14.92
C GLN A 215 -16.66 0.19 -14.43
N GLY A 216 -15.51 0.44 -13.80
CA GLY A 216 -14.77 -0.61 -13.09
C GLY A 216 -13.57 -1.15 -13.86
N CYS A 217 -12.40 -0.82 -13.31
CA CYS A 217 -11.12 -1.53 -13.34
C CYS A 217 -10.64 -2.17 -14.67
N ALA A 218 -9.77 -1.46 -15.39
CA ALA A 218 -8.88 -2.07 -16.39
C ALA A 218 -7.82 -3.04 -15.77
N MET A 219 -7.53 -2.96 -14.46
CA MET A 219 -6.57 -3.89 -13.83
C MET A 219 -7.06 -5.35 -13.78
N CYS A 220 -8.34 -5.63 -14.06
CA CYS A 220 -8.83 -6.99 -14.23
C CYS A 220 -8.55 -7.58 -15.62
N ARG A 221 -8.13 -6.78 -16.62
CA ARG A 221 -7.80 -7.27 -17.96
C ARG A 221 -6.29 -7.45 -18.20
N GLY A 222 -5.45 -6.92 -17.31
CA GLY A 222 -4.00 -6.83 -17.49
C GLY A 222 -3.15 -7.96 -16.90
N THR A 223 -3.74 -8.99 -16.28
CA THR A 223 -2.99 -10.17 -15.77
C THR A 223 -2.44 -11.08 -16.89
N GLN A 224 -2.41 -10.65 -18.14
CA GLN A 224 -1.72 -11.34 -19.24
C GLN A 224 -0.34 -10.77 -19.63
N ALA A 225 0.20 -9.78 -18.90
CA ALA A 225 1.63 -9.48 -18.99
C ALA A 225 2.42 -10.49 -18.16
N THR A 226 2.46 -11.74 -18.65
CA THR A 226 3.53 -12.66 -18.31
C THR A 226 4.85 -12.00 -18.66
N PHE A 227 5.81 -12.04 -17.73
CA PHE A 227 7.21 -11.76 -18.03
C PHE A 227 7.64 -12.71 -19.15
N ALA A 228 7.56 -12.27 -20.40
CA ALA A 228 8.14 -13.00 -21.51
C ALA A 228 9.67 -12.89 -21.37
N PRO A 229 10.42 -14.00 -21.34
CA PRO A 229 11.86 -13.94 -21.47
C PRO A 229 12.17 -13.48 -22.90
N SER A 230 12.99 -12.44 -23.01
CA SER A 230 13.57 -11.99 -24.27
C SER A 230 14.39 -13.11 -24.90
N VAL A 231 14.11 -13.41 -26.17
CA VAL A 231 14.97 -14.19 -27.08
C VAL A 231 15.85 -13.20 -27.84
#